data_AF-M4APB4-F1
#
_entry.id   AF-M4APB4-F1
#
_cell.length_a   1.000
_cell.length_b   1.000
_cell.length_c   1.000
_cell.angle_alpha   90.00
_cell.angle_beta   90.00
_cell.angle_gamma   90.00
#
_symmetry.space_group_name_H-M   'P 1'
#
loop_
_entity.id
_entity.type
_entity.pdbx_description
1 polymer ?
#
loop_
_entity_poly.entity_id
_entity_poly.type
_entity_poly.pdbx_seq_one_letter_code
_entity_poly.pdbx_strand_id
1 'polypeptide(L)'
;MAGLPPGDPQLVSMIVSHLKTQGLFDQFRRDCLADVDTKPAYLNLKQRVDNFVSNHLSNHTWSPHLNKNQLRNNIRQLVLQSGMLEQGVDRIVAQVVDPKVNHIFRPQVERVVREFLSPGSCSEEPPLPLTPAEIKTDSSVPEQRI
;
A
#
# COMPACT_ATOMS: atom_id res chain seq x y z
N MET A 1 -32.44 9.07 -4.70
CA MET A 1 -31.98 7.88 -3.95
C MET A 1 -30.67 8.26 -3.29
N ALA A 2 -30.43 8.14 -1.99
CA ALA A 2 -31.16 7.49 -0.91
C ALA A 2 -31.22 8.42 0.32
N GLY A 3 -32.38 8.53 0.97
CA GLY A 3 -32.56 9.26 2.23
C GLY A 3 -32.06 8.48 3.44
N LEU A 4 -31.01 7.67 3.26
CA LEU A 4 -30.41 6.88 4.34
C LEU A 4 -29.48 7.79 5.16
N PRO A 5 -29.45 7.65 6.50
CA PRO A 5 -28.58 8.46 7.33
C PRO A 5 -27.10 8.16 7.04
N PRO A 6 -26.21 9.15 7.19
CA PRO A 6 -24.78 8.92 7.07
C PRO A 6 -24.33 7.85 8.08
N GLY A 7 -23.55 6.88 7.61
CA GLY A 7 -23.12 5.73 8.43
C GLY A 7 -24.07 4.53 8.42
N ASP A 8 -25.20 4.61 7.72
CA ASP A 8 -26.07 3.44 7.52
C ASP A 8 -25.32 2.31 6.78
N PRO A 9 -25.36 1.05 7.27
CA PRO A 9 -24.63 -0.05 6.67
C PRO A 9 -25.05 -0.35 5.23
N GLN A 10 -26.31 -0.11 4.84
CA GLN A 10 -26.73 -0.28 3.45
C GLN A 10 -26.12 0.80 2.57
N LEU A 11 -26.09 2.05 3.02
CA LEU A 11 -25.43 3.15 2.29
C LEU A 11 -23.93 2.87 2.10
N VAL A 12 -23.24 2.42 3.15
CA VAL A 12 -21.82 2.01 3.05
C VAL A 12 -21.64 0.90 2.03
N SER A 13 -22.52 -0.12 2.05
CA SER A 13 -22.47 -1.21 1.07
C SER A 13 -22.68 -0.71 -0.36
N MET A 14 -23.64 0.21 -0.59
CA MET A 14 -23.88 0.82 -1.90
C MET A 14 -22.67 1.61 -2.39
N ILE A 15 -22.05 2.41 -1.53
CA ILE A 15 -20.84 3.18 -1.84
C ILE A 15 -19.68 2.25 -2.19
N VAL A 16 -19.42 1.22 -1.38
CA VAL A 16 -18.36 0.23 -1.64
C VAL A 16 -18.61 -0.51 -2.96
N SER A 17 -19.86 -0.87 -3.25
CA SER A 17 -20.22 -1.46 -4.53
C SER A 17 -19.92 -0.51 -5.70
N HIS A 18 -20.23 0.78 -5.55
CA HIS A 18 -19.93 1.78 -6.58
C HIS A 18 -18.43 1.95 -6.81
N LEU A 19 -17.62 2.04 -5.73
CA LEU A 19 -16.16 2.09 -5.80
C LEU A 19 -15.57 0.87 -6.53
N LYS A 20 -16.15 -0.32 -6.32
CA LYS A 20 -15.76 -1.55 -7.03
C LYS A 20 -16.10 -1.47 -8.52
N THR A 21 -17.30 -1.04 -8.88
CA THR A 21 -17.71 -0.91 -10.30
C THR A 21 -16.88 0.12 -11.05
N GLN A 22 -16.41 1.18 -10.38
CA GLN A 22 -15.48 2.17 -10.94
C GLN A 22 -14.04 1.63 -11.11
N GLY A 23 -13.76 0.39 -10.69
CA GLY A 23 -12.43 -0.23 -10.78
C GLY A 23 -11.39 0.38 -9.84
N LEU A 24 -11.81 1.15 -8.83
CA LEU A 24 -10.89 1.89 -7.97
C LEU A 24 -10.02 0.96 -7.11
N PHE A 25 -10.62 -0.10 -6.55
CA PHE A 25 -9.88 -1.12 -5.80
C PHE A 25 -8.88 -1.88 -6.67
N ASP A 26 -9.21 -2.12 -7.95
CA ASP A 26 -8.27 -2.74 -8.88
C ASP A 26 -7.10 -1.83 -9.22
N GLN A 27 -7.35 -0.52 -9.37
CA GLN A 27 -6.29 0.46 -9.56
C GLN A 27 -5.36 0.50 -8.34
N PHE A 28 -5.91 0.60 -7.13
CA PHE A 28 -5.09 0.58 -5.90
C PHE A 28 -4.27 -0.70 -5.78
N ARG A 29 -4.86 -1.86 -6.12
CA ARG A 29 -4.15 -3.13 -6.13
C ARG A 29 -2.98 -3.10 -7.12
N ARG A 30 -3.20 -2.63 -8.35
CA ARG A 30 -2.12 -2.49 -9.35
C ARG A 30 -1.03 -1.55 -8.86
N ASP A 31 -1.39 -0.39 -8.32
CA ASP A 31 -0.44 0.61 -7.85
C ASP A 31 0.40 0.10 -6.67
N CYS A 32 -0.18 -0.70 -5.78
CA CYS A 32 0.57 -1.36 -4.70
C CYS A 32 1.53 -2.42 -5.24
N LEU A 33 1.13 -3.16 -6.27
CA LEU A 33 1.95 -4.25 -6.82
C LEU A 33 3.04 -3.79 -7.78
N ALA A 34 2.91 -2.59 -8.39
CA ALA A 34 3.80 -2.12 -9.46
C ALA A 34 5.29 -2.16 -9.10
N ASP A 35 5.66 -1.88 -7.84
CA ASP A 35 7.06 -1.83 -7.40
C ASP A 35 7.32 -2.65 -6.13
N VAL A 36 6.41 -3.55 -5.74
CA VAL A 36 6.50 -4.29 -4.47
C VAL A 36 7.78 -5.10 -4.35
N ASP A 37 8.25 -5.65 -5.47
CA ASP A 37 9.43 -6.50 -5.57
C ASP A 37 10.74 -5.75 -5.34
N THR A 38 10.77 -4.45 -5.62
CA THR A 38 11.93 -3.58 -5.34
C THR A 38 11.98 -3.09 -3.89
N LYS A 39 10.89 -3.26 -3.12
CA LYS A 39 10.80 -2.75 -1.75
C LYS A 39 11.65 -3.58 -0.80
N PRO A 40 12.35 -2.93 0.16
CA PRO A 40 13.21 -3.64 1.09
C PRO A 40 12.44 -4.66 1.93
N ALA A 41 11.18 -4.41 2.34
CA ALA A 41 10.39 -5.38 3.08
C ALA A 41 10.19 -6.70 2.31
N TYR A 42 9.85 -6.63 1.02
CA TYR A 42 9.67 -7.83 0.19
C TYR A 42 10.98 -8.58 -0.02
N LEU A 43 12.06 -7.86 -0.37
CA LEU A 43 13.38 -8.46 -0.58
C LEU A 43 13.89 -9.16 0.69
N ASN A 44 13.72 -8.55 1.86
CA ASN A 44 14.06 -9.16 3.14
C ASN A 44 13.23 -10.43 3.42
N LEU A 45 11.92 -10.40 3.15
CA LEU A 45 11.07 -11.58 3.32
C LEU A 45 11.51 -12.71 2.39
N LYS A 46 11.73 -12.41 1.11
CA LYS A 46 12.23 -13.36 0.12
C LYS A 46 13.54 -14.00 0.59
N GLN A 47 14.52 -13.19 0.98
CA GLN A 47 15.81 -13.68 1.47
C GLN A 47 15.63 -14.57 2.70
N ARG A 48 14.77 -14.20 3.65
CA ARG A 48 14.49 -15.00 4.84
C ARG A 48 13.88 -16.36 4.50
N VAL A 49 12.92 -16.40 3.57
CA VAL A 49 12.32 -17.66 3.10
C VAL A 49 13.36 -18.52 2.38
N ASP A 50 14.15 -17.92 1.48
CA ASP A 50 15.21 -18.63 0.74
C ASP A 50 16.25 -19.24 1.71
N ASN A 51 16.69 -18.47 2.70
CA ASN A 51 17.60 -18.95 3.74
C ASN A 51 16.98 -20.07 4.61
N PHE A 52 15.71 -19.94 4.97
CA PHE A 52 15.00 -20.95 5.75
C PHE A 52 14.95 -22.29 5.00
N VAL A 53 14.55 -22.26 3.72
CA VAL A 53 14.47 -23.45 2.88
C VAL A 53 15.86 -24.06 2.67
N SER A 54 16.88 -23.23 2.39
CA SER A 54 18.26 -23.68 2.21
C SER A 54 18.80 -24.39 3.46
N ASN A 55 18.61 -23.79 4.64
CA ASN A 55 19.01 -24.39 5.91
C ASN A 55 18.25 -25.67 6.24
N HIS A 56 16.98 -25.77 5.84
CA HIS A 56 16.22 -27.00 6.07
C HIS A 56 16.70 -28.11 5.14
N LEU A 57 16.91 -27.80 3.86
CA LEU A 57 17.38 -28.76 2.86
C LEU A 57 18.82 -29.22 3.11
N SER A 58 19.69 -28.39 3.68
CA SER A 58 21.07 -28.78 4.00
C SER A 58 21.16 -29.92 5.02
N ASN A 59 20.14 -30.07 5.89
CA ASN A 59 20.03 -31.17 6.84
C ASN A 59 19.45 -32.46 6.21
N HIS A 60 19.02 -32.41 4.95
CA HIS A 60 18.43 -33.54 4.25
C HIS A 60 19.36 -34.02 3.12
N THR A 61 19.78 -35.28 3.20
CA THR A 61 20.51 -35.93 2.11
C THR A 61 19.55 -36.43 1.03
N TRP A 62 19.88 -36.16 -0.24
CA TRP A 62 19.12 -36.70 -1.36
C TRP A 62 19.21 -38.23 -1.40
N SER A 63 18.09 -38.90 -1.68
CA SER A 63 18.05 -40.34 -1.95
C SER A 63 17.01 -40.65 -3.03
N PRO A 64 17.17 -41.75 -3.79
CA PRO A 64 16.21 -42.12 -4.85
C PRO A 64 14.82 -42.47 -4.31
N HIS A 65 14.71 -42.85 -3.04
CA HIS A 65 13.45 -43.16 -2.36
C HIS A 65 12.88 -41.97 -1.56
N LEU A 66 13.53 -40.80 -1.61
CA LEU A 66 13.10 -39.62 -0.87
C LEU A 66 11.73 -39.17 -1.35
N ASN A 67 10.76 -39.14 -0.44
CA ASN A 67 9.44 -38.60 -0.74
C ASN A 67 9.47 -37.07 -0.80
N LYS A 68 9.75 -36.55 -2.00
CA LYS A 68 9.81 -35.10 -2.29
C LYS A 68 8.51 -34.37 -1.92
N ASN A 69 7.35 -35.02 -2.04
CA ASN A 69 6.08 -34.42 -1.68
C ASN A 69 5.95 -34.19 -0.18
N GLN A 70 6.34 -35.17 0.64
CA GLN A 70 6.35 -35.04 2.10
C GLN A 70 7.33 -33.96 2.55
N LEU A 71 8.55 -33.92 1.98
CA LEU A 71 9.54 -32.88 2.28
C LEU A 71 9.01 -31.48 1.94
N ARG A 72 8.45 -31.30 0.74
CA ARG A 72 7.83 -30.02 0.33
C ARG A 72 6.68 -29.63 1.26
N ASN A 73 5.86 -30.60 1.71
CA ASN A 73 4.76 -30.34 2.62
C ASN A 73 5.26 -29.95 4.01
N ASN A 74 6.29 -30.63 4.52
CA ASN A 74 6.91 -30.31 5.79
C ASN A 74 7.51 -28.91 5.79
N ILE A 75 8.30 -28.55 4.76
CA ILE A 75 8.84 -27.20 4.59
C ILE A 75 7.71 -26.15 4.58
N ARG A 76 6.64 -26.38 3.82
CA ARG A 76 5.49 -25.46 3.80
C ARG A 76 4.87 -25.27 5.19
N GLN A 77 4.67 -26.34 5.95
CA GLN A 77 4.11 -26.27 7.30
C GLN A 77 5.05 -25.54 8.27
N LEU A 78 6.35 -25.82 8.22
CA LEU A 78 7.34 -25.14 9.08
C LEU A 78 7.46 -23.65 8.77
N VAL A 79 7.42 -23.26 7.48
CA VAL A 79 7.41 -21.84 7.09
C VAL A 79 6.16 -21.14 7.65
N LEU A 80 4.98 -21.75 7.56
CA LEU A 80 3.76 -21.20 8.13
C LEU A 80 3.85 -21.09 9.65
N GLN A 81 4.32 -22.14 10.33
CA GLN A 81 4.44 -22.18 11.79
C GLN A 81 5.48 -21.19 12.33
N SER A 82 6.51 -20.84 11.53
CA SER A 82 7.52 -19.85 11.92
C SER A 82 6.97 -18.43 12.08
N GLY A 83 5.78 -18.13 11.54
CA GLY A 83 5.18 -16.80 11.55
C GLY A 83 5.93 -15.76 10.71
N MET A 84 6.96 -16.17 9.94
CA MET A 84 7.77 -15.22 9.17
C MET A 84 6.97 -14.59 8.02
N LEU A 85 6.03 -15.33 7.44
CA LEU A 85 5.21 -14.85 6.33
C LEU A 85 4.24 -13.77 6.80
N GLU A 86 3.53 -13.99 7.92
CA GLU A 86 2.61 -13.00 8.48
C GLU A 86 3.35 -11.69 8.81
N GLN A 87 4.43 -11.78 9.59
CA GLN A 87 5.26 -10.60 9.91
C GLN A 87 5.86 -9.94 8.67
N GLY A 88 6.21 -10.73 7.65
CA GLY A 88 6.72 -10.24 6.38
C GLY A 88 5.67 -9.44 5.61
N VAL A 89 4.44 -9.96 5.56
CA VAL A 89 3.30 -9.30 4.92
C VAL A 89 2.97 -7.99 5.62
N ASP A 90 2.91 -7.97 6.95
CA ASP A 90 2.65 -6.73 7.70
C ASP A 90 3.68 -5.64 7.39
N ARG A 91 4.97 -6.02 7.30
CA ARG A 91 6.05 -5.09 6.90
C ARG A 91 5.92 -4.62 5.47
N ILE A 92 5.45 -5.47 4.55
CA ILE A 92 5.19 -5.09 3.16
C ILE A 92 4.02 -4.08 3.12
N VAL A 93 2.94 -4.36 3.84
CA VAL A 93 1.78 -3.44 3.96
C VAL A 93 2.23 -2.07 4.46
N ALA A 94 3.03 -2.04 5.54
CA ALA A 94 3.54 -0.80 6.12
C ALA A 94 4.41 0.03 5.15
N GLN A 95 5.10 -0.60 4.20
CA GLN A 95 5.95 0.11 3.23
C GLN A 95 5.25 0.45 1.91
N VAL A 96 4.23 -0.31 1.54
CA VAL A 96 3.62 -0.23 0.21
C VAL A 96 2.24 0.40 0.25
N VAL A 97 1.45 0.05 1.26
CA VAL A 97 0.05 0.42 1.37
C VAL A 97 -0.07 1.67 2.24
N ASP A 98 0.47 1.65 3.45
CA ASP A 98 0.29 2.73 4.44
C ASP A 98 0.68 4.13 3.93
N PRO A 99 1.82 4.32 3.21
CA PRO A 99 2.19 5.63 2.67
C PRO A 99 1.19 6.15 1.64
N LYS A 100 0.44 5.25 0.98
CA LYS A 100 -0.54 5.57 -0.05
C LYS A 100 -1.94 5.84 0.52
N VAL A 101 -2.23 5.40 1.76
CA VAL A 101 -3.57 5.52 2.36
C VAL A 101 -4.05 6.96 2.38
N ASN A 102 -3.28 7.87 2.99
CA ASN A 102 -3.72 9.26 3.16
C ASN A 102 -3.53 10.13 1.92
N HIS A 103 -2.51 9.85 1.09
CA HIS A 103 -2.15 10.72 -0.03
C HIS A 103 -2.74 10.27 -1.37
N ILE A 104 -3.12 8.99 -1.52
CA ILE A 104 -3.61 8.43 -2.78
C ILE A 104 -5.00 7.84 -2.60
N PHE A 105 -5.18 6.91 -1.66
CA PHE A 105 -6.45 6.18 -1.56
C PHE A 105 -7.57 7.07 -1.02
N ARG A 106 -7.32 7.75 0.09
CA ARG A 106 -8.32 8.59 0.75
C ARG A 106 -8.85 9.70 -0.16
N PRO A 107 -8.03 10.51 -0.85
CA PRO A 107 -8.54 11.55 -1.75
C PRO A 107 -9.37 10.98 -2.91
N GLN A 108 -8.94 9.84 -3.49
CA GLN A 108 -9.67 9.22 -4.60
C GLN A 108 -11.00 8.60 -4.14
N VAL A 109 -11.02 7.94 -2.98
CA VAL A 109 -12.24 7.42 -2.38
C VAL A 109 -13.19 8.57 -2.06
N GLU A 110 -12.73 9.60 -1.34
CA GLU A 110 -13.54 10.77 -0.99
C GLU A 110 -14.17 11.44 -2.22
N ARG A 111 -13.42 11.57 -3.32
CA ARG A 111 -13.93 12.10 -4.59
C ARG A 111 -15.12 11.28 -5.10
N VAL A 112 -14.97 9.96 -5.19
CA VAL A 112 -16.02 9.06 -5.70
C VAL A 112 -17.20 8.99 -4.74
N VAL A 113 -16.99 9.03 -3.42
CA VAL A 113 -18.08 9.07 -2.44
C VAL A 113 -18.88 10.38 -2.58
N ARG A 114 -18.21 11.52 -2.73
CA ARG A 114 -18.87 12.81 -2.92
C ARG A 114 -19.71 12.84 -4.20
N GLU A 115 -19.16 12.32 -5.29
CA GLU A 115 -19.87 12.17 -6.57
C GLU A 115 -21.09 11.26 -6.45
N PHE A 116 -20.97 10.15 -5.74
CA PHE A 116 -22.07 9.22 -5.49
C PHE A 116 -23.22 9.84 -4.66
N LEU A 117 -22.88 10.64 -3.64
CA LEU A 117 -23.86 11.29 -2.76
C LEU A 117 -24.46 12.57 -3.36
N SER A 118 -23.76 13.25 -4.27
CA SER A 118 -24.20 14.50 -4.89
C SER A 118 -23.99 14.48 -6.41
N PRO A 119 -24.72 13.63 -7.15
CA PRO A 119 -24.65 13.58 -8.60
C PRO A 119 -25.20 14.90 -9.17
N GLY A 120 -24.29 15.83 -9.54
CA GLY A 120 -24.64 17.12 -10.17
C GLY A 120 -23.98 18.37 -9.59
N SER A 121 -23.37 18.32 -8.40
CA SER A 121 -22.63 19.46 -7.84
C SER A 121 -21.14 19.34 -8.17
N CYS A 122 -20.76 19.64 -9.40
CA CYS A 122 -19.36 19.92 -9.72
C CYS A 122 -19.01 21.27 -9.11
N SER A 123 -18.24 21.27 -8.03
CA SER A 123 -17.45 22.43 -7.64
C SER A 123 -16.03 21.92 -7.46
N GLU A 124 -15.29 22.09 -8.54
CA GLU A 124 -13.84 22.14 -8.61
C GLU A 124 -13.33 23.04 -7.48
N GLU A 125 -12.58 22.50 -6.52
CA GLU A 125 -11.61 23.27 -5.77
C GLU A 125 -10.23 22.69 -6.08
N PRO A 126 -9.39 23.40 -6.85
CA PRO A 126 -8.00 23.02 -7.07
C PRO A 126 -7.27 23.05 -5.72
N PRO A 127 -6.27 22.19 -5.46
CA PRO A 127 -5.44 22.35 -4.28
C PRO A 127 -4.77 23.72 -4.36
N LEU A 128 -5.10 24.60 -3.41
CA LEU A 128 -4.46 25.91 -3.25
C LEU A 128 -2.93 25.76 -3.35
N PRO A 129 -2.27 26.44 -4.31
CA PRO A 129 -0.82 26.61 -4.26
C PRO A 129 -0.49 27.43 -3.03
N LEU A 130 0.26 26.85 -2.09
CA LEU A 130 0.94 27.60 -1.04
C LEU A 130 1.80 28.66 -1.74
N THR A 131 1.44 29.94 -1.59
CA THR A 131 2.28 31.07 -2.00
C THR A 131 3.20 31.42 -0.81
N PRO A 132 4.53 31.28 -0.92
CA PRO A 132 5.43 32.18 -0.24
C PRO A 132 5.46 33.47 -1.06
N ALA A 133 4.94 34.54 -0.47
CA ALA A 133 5.04 35.88 -1.04
C ALA A 133 6.49 36.19 -1.47
N GLU A 134 6.69 36.46 -2.76
CA GLU A 134 7.86 37.17 -3.24
C GLU A 134 7.79 38.62 -2.74
N ILE A 135 8.84 39.08 -2.06
CA ILE A 135 9.29 40.46 -2.20
C ILE A 135 10.79 40.40 -2.48
N LYS A 136 11.10 40.63 -3.75
CA LYS A 136 12.44 40.73 -4.31
C LYS A 136 12.93 42.19 -4.14
N THR A 137 14.20 42.32 -3.78
CA THR A 137 15.11 43.43 -4.11
C THR A 137 14.98 44.74 -3.31
N ASP A 138 15.99 45.07 -2.51
CA ASP A 138 16.90 46.16 -2.89
C ASP A 138 18.32 45.98 -2.32
N SER A 139 19.29 46.38 -3.14
CA SER A 139 20.72 46.36 -2.92
C SER A 139 21.15 47.51 -2.00
N SER A 140 22.16 47.34 -1.13
CA SER A 140 23.25 48.32 -0.92
C SER A 140 24.19 47.92 0.23
N VAL A 141 25.48 47.75 -0.11
CA VAL A 141 26.62 47.81 0.82
C VAL A 141 26.90 49.29 1.15
N PRO A 142 27.22 49.63 2.42
CA PRO A 142 28.53 50.19 2.69
C PRO A 142 29.18 49.72 4.01
N GLU A 143 30.47 49.37 3.88
CA GLU A 143 31.62 49.74 4.71
C GLU A 143 31.38 50.50 6.05
N GLN A 144 31.90 49.97 7.18
CA GLN A 144 32.74 50.74 8.15
C GLN A 144 33.30 49.90 9.32
N ARG A 145 34.64 49.80 9.32
CA ARG A 145 35.64 49.87 10.42
C ARG A 145 35.13 49.87 11.89
N ILE A 146 35.64 48.95 12.71
CA ILE A 146 36.62 49.13 13.82
C ILE A 146 37.29 47.78 14.11
#